data_AF-A0A7G8WKQ4-F1
#
_entry.id   AF-A0A7G8WKQ4-F1
#
_cell.length_a   1.000
_cell.length_b   1.000
_cell.length_c   1.000
_cell.angle_alpha   90.00
_cell.angle_beta   90.00
_cell.angle_gamma   90.00
#
_symmetry.space_group_name_H-M   'P 1'
#
loop_
_entity.id
_entity.type
_entity.pdbx_description
1 polymer ?
#
loop_
_entity_poly.entity_id
_entity_poly.type
_entity_poly.pdbx_seq_one_letter_code
_entity_poly.pdbx_strand_id
1 'polypeptide(L)'
;MNAPVPGPQSADLLRRVRAWNVSAWRHADRIAQTRSALQRLADLAGAHDGLSRPAVPDAGVHALADQLHVLVDDALGSGAPAGEVEDILADLATALGGAQNRSRGHSGR
;
A
#
# COMPACT_ATOMS: atom_id res chain seq x y z
N MET A 1 -13.14 -21.57 -2.52
CA MET A 1 -12.61 -20.70 -3.59
C MET A 1 -11.26 -20.20 -3.09
N ASN A 2 -10.16 -20.50 -3.78
CA ASN A 2 -8.85 -19.98 -3.37
C ASN A 2 -8.80 -18.50 -3.77
N ALA A 3 -8.53 -17.61 -2.81
CA ALA A 3 -8.24 -16.21 -3.12
C ALA A 3 -7.05 -16.15 -4.10
N PRO A 4 -7.04 -15.22 -5.06
CA PRO A 4 -5.86 -14.96 -5.87
C PRO A 4 -4.68 -14.69 -4.95
N VAL A 5 -3.57 -15.42 -5.14
CA VAL A 5 -2.36 -15.18 -4.36
C VAL A 5 -1.61 -14.01 -5.00
N PRO A 6 -1.18 -12.98 -4.24
CA PRO A 6 -0.39 -11.89 -4.79
C PRO A 6 0.87 -12.42 -5.48
N GLY A 7 1.26 -11.79 -6.60
CA GLY A 7 2.45 -12.16 -7.34
C GLY A 7 3.74 -12.11 -6.50
N PRO A 8 4.83 -12.75 -6.96
CA PRO A 8 6.06 -12.89 -6.18
C PRO A 8 6.70 -11.56 -5.78
N GLN A 9 6.54 -10.50 -6.58
CA GLN A 9 7.05 -9.16 -6.28
C GLN A 9 6.27 -8.50 -5.14
N SER A 10 4.95 -8.62 -5.16
CA SER A 10 4.03 -8.15 -4.12
C SER A 10 4.29 -8.86 -2.79
N ALA A 11 4.47 -10.17 -2.82
CA ALA A 11 4.82 -10.97 -1.64
C ALA A 11 6.18 -10.53 -1.04
N ASP A 12 7.18 -10.23 -1.87
CA ASP A 12 8.47 -9.73 -1.39
C ASP A 12 8.37 -8.35 -0.75
N LEU A 13 7.58 -7.43 -1.34
CA LEU A 13 7.32 -6.12 -0.75
C LEU A 13 6.67 -6.25 0.62
N LEU A 14 5.58 -7.02 0.73
CA LEU A 14 4.86 -7.24 1.98
C LEU A 14 5.78 -7.82 3.05
N ARG A 15 6.63 -8.79 2.69
CA ARG A 15 7.64 -9.35 3.57
C ARG A 15 8.64 -8.30 4.05
N ARG A 16 9.15 -7.45 3.16
CA ARG A 16 10.11 -6.38 3.51
C ARG A 16 9.48 -5.34 4.42
N VAL A 17 8.28 -4.89 4.09
CA VAL A 17 7.52 -3.91 4.87
C VAL A 17 7.24 -4.44 6.29
N ARG A 18 6.91 -5.73 6.42
CA ARG A 18 6.71 -6.38 7.72
C ARG A 18 8.00 -6.48 8.56
N ALA A 19 9.16 -6.54 7.91
CA ALA A 19 10.45 -6.61 8.60
C ALA A 19 10.99 -5.24 9.05
N TRP A 20 10.33 -4.13 8.72
CA TRP A 20 10.79 -2.80 9.09
C TRP A 20 10.51 -2.47 10.56
N ASN A 21 11.51 -1.91 11.24
CA ASN A 21 11.30 -1.36 12.57
C ASN A 21 10.53 -0.02 12.52
N VAL A 22 9.93 0.38 13.64
CA VAL A 22 9.15 1.63 13.76
C VAL A 22 9.95 2.87 13.33
N SER A 23 11.26 2.89 13.57
CA SER A 23 12.13 4.01 13.15
C SER A 23 12.23 4.13 11.63
N ALA A 24 12.26 3.03 10.89
CA ALA A 24 12.28 3.03 9.42
C ALA A 24 11.01 3.64 8.81
N TRP A 25 9.89 3.63 9.53
CA TRP A 25 8.63 4.25 9.12
C TRP A 25 8.59 5.77 9.31
N ARG A 26 9.34 6.30 10.29
CA ARG A 26 9.37 7.73 10.61
C ARG A 26 10.13 8.58 9.58
N HIS A 27 10.78 7.95 8.61
CA HIS A 27 11.53 8.65 7.57
C HIS A 27 10.68 8.89 6.32
N ALA A 28 10.86 10.07 5.71
CA ALA A 28 10.54 10.38 4.32
C ALA A 28 9.11 10.04 3.84
N ASP A 29 8.08 10.61 4.49
CA ASP A 29 6.66 10.48 4.12
C ASP A 29 6.10 9.04 4.06
N ARG A 30 6.87 8.02 4.46
CA ARG A 30 6.51 6.60 4.28
C ARG A 30 5.15 6.26 4.88
N ILE A 31 4.84 6.79 6.06
CA ILE A 31 3.54 6.61 6.72
C ILE A 31 2.40 7.16 5.85
N ALA A 32 2.54 8.37 5.31
CA ALA A 32 1.52 8.99 4.47
C ALA A 32 1.35 8.23 3.15
N GLN A 33 2.45 7.80 2.53
CA GLN A 33 2.43 7.02 1.29
C GLN A 33 1.77 5.66 1.49
N THR A 34 2.12 4.94 2.57
CA THR A 34 1.47 3.67 2.89
C THR A 34 0.00 3.87 3.20
N ARG A 35 -0.40 4.89 3.96
CA ARG A 35 -1.82 5.18 4.20
C ARG A 35 -2.59 5.50 2.92
N SER A 36 -2.00 6.23 1.99
CA SER A 36 -2.61 6.50 0.70
C SER A 36 -2.80 5.21 -0.11
N ALA A 37 -1.83 4.29 -0.08
CA ALA A 37 -1.96 2.98 -0.70
C ALA A 37 -3.05 2.13 -0.03
N LEU A 38 -3.13 2.13 1.31
CA LEU A 38 -4.21 1.46 2.05
C LEU A 38 -5.58 1.97 1.60
N GLN A 39 -5.77 3.28 1.50
CA GLN A 39 -7.05 3.84 1.07
C GLN A 39 -7.37 3.43 -0.37
N ARG A 40 -6.39 3.48 -1.29
CA ARG A 40 -6.58 3.01 -2.67
C ARG A 40 -7.00 1.55 -2.76
N LEU A 41 -6.43 0.66 -1.95
CA LEU A 41 -6.83 -0.75 -1.91
C LEU A 41 -8.26 -0.91 -1.39
N ALA A 42 -8.63 -0.19 -0.33
CA ALA A 42 -10.00 -0.21 0.20
C ALA A 42 -11.01 0.34 -0.82
N ASP A 43 -10.68 1.43 -1.52
CA ASP A 43 -11.53 2.01 -2.55
C ASP A 43 -11.70 1.05 -3.74
N LEU A 44 -10.63 0.38 -4.17
CA LEU A 44 -10.65 -0.64 -5.21
C LEU A 44 -11.56 -1.82 -4.79
N ALA A 45 -11.39 -2.32 -3.57
CA ALA A 45 -12.22 -3.40 -3.05
C ALA A 45 -13.72 -3.01 -3.03
N GLY A 46 -14.01 -1.79 -2.55
CA GLY A 46 -15.37 -1.25 -2.51
C GLY A 46 -16.00 -1.04 -3.90
N ALA A 47 -15.22 -0.57 -4.87
CA ALA A 47 -15.68 -0.42 -6.24
C ALA A 47 -16.11 -1.76 -6.86
N HIS A 48 -15.39 -2.84 -6.55
CA HIS A 48 -15.71 -4.19 -7.01
C HIS A 48 -16.89 -4.83 -6.27
N ASP A 49 -17.03 -4.59 -4.98
CA ASP A 49 -18.19 -5.04 -4.20
C ASP A 49 -19.47 -4.23 -4.48
N GLY A 50 -19.36 -3.09 -5.17
CA GLY A 50 -20.45 -2.12 -5.32
C GLY A 50 -20.84 -1.43 -4.01
N LEU A 51 -19.93 -1.42 -3.03
CA LEU A 51 -20.13 -0.86 -1.70
C LEU A 51 -19.18 0.31 -1.47
N SER A 52 -19.71 1.44 -1.00
CA SER A 52 -18.86 2.52 -0.50
C SER A 52 -18.27 2.11 0.84
N ARG A 53 -16.95 1.91 0.87
CA ARG A 53 -16.23 1.54 2.09
C ARG A 53 -15.82 2.79 2.87
N PRO A 54 -15.89 2.76 4.21
CA PRO A 54 -15.41 3.87 5.03
C PRO A 54 -13.89 4.04 4.90
N ALA A 55 -13.39 5.22 5.28
CA ALA A 55 -11.96 5.49 5.30
C ALA A 55 -11.20 4.48 6.18
N VAL A 56 -10.00 4.09 5.75
CA VAL A 56 -9.18 3.13 6.49
C VAL A 56 -8.78 3.76 7.84
N PRO A 57 -9.10 3.11 8.98
CA PRO A 57 -8.80 3.68 10.29
C PRO A 57 -7.29 3.77 10.54
N ASP A 58 -6.88 4.83 11.24
CA ASP A 58 -5.51 4.98 11.70
C ASP A 58 -5.24 4.09 12.93
N ALA A 59 -4.79 2.86 12.70
CA ALA A 59 -4.40 1.92 13.75
C ALA A 59 -2.96 2.15 14.27
N GLY A 60 -2.29 3.22 13.81
CA GLY A 60 -0.91 3.52 14.16
C GLY A 60 0.14 2.78 13.34
N VAL A 61 1.38 3.25 13.41
CA VAL A 61 2.49 2.82 12.54
C VAL A 61 2.80 1.32 12.63
N HIS A 62 2.62 0.72 13.81
CA HIS A 62 2.90 -0.70 14.03
C HIS A 62 1.93 -1.61 13.28
N ALA A 63 0.73 -1.12 12.94
CA ALA A 63 -0.30 -1.89 12.25
C ALA A 63 -0.25 -1.74 10.72
N LEU A 64 0.55 -0.80 10.18
CA LEU A 64 0.55 -0.50 8.74
C LEU A 64 0.86 -1.71 7.85
N ALA A 65 1.80 -2.57 8.28
CA ALA A 65 2.16 -3.77 7.53
C ALA A 65 1.02 -4.80 7.54
N ASP A 66 0.39 -5.02 8.69
CA ASP A 66 -0.76 -5.93 8.81
C ASP A 66 -1.99 -5.37 8.06
N GLN A 67 -2.28 -4.07 8.16
CA GLN A 67 -3.34 -3.42 7.40
C GLN A 67 -3.12 -3.54 5.89
N LEU A 68 -1.89 -3.41 5.42
CA LEU A 68 -1.56 -3.57 4.01
C LEU A 68 -1.83 -5.01 3.54
N HIS A 69 -1.45 -6.00 4.34
CA HIS A 69 -1.71 -7.40 4.01
C HIS A 69 -3.21 -7.71 3.96
N VAL A 70 -3.97 -7.22 4.95
CA VAL A 70 -5.44 -7.40 5.01
C VAL A 70 -6.12 -6.77 3.80
N LEU A 71 -5.76 -5.54 3.42
CA LEU A 71 -6.42 -4.85 2.31
C LEU A 71 -6.03 -5.40 0.94
N VAL A 72 -4.84 -5.99 0.80
CA VAL A 72 -4.48 -6.76 -0.41
C VAL A 72 -5.35 -8.01 -0.53
N ASP A 73 -5.47 -8.79 0.54
CA ASP A 73 -6.30 -10.00 0.56
C ASP A 73 -7.78 -9.66 0.29
N ASP A 74 -8.28 -8.60 0.91
CA ASP A 74 -9.65 -8.13 0.76
C ASP A 74 -9.95 -7.60 -0.66
N ALA A 75 -9.04 -6.83 -1.28
CA ALA A 75 -9.20 -6.41 -2.67
C ALA A 75 -9.20 -7.60 -3.65
N LEU A 76 -8.32 -8.57 -3.43
CA LEU A 76 -8.32 -9.80 -4.25
C LEU A 76 -9.57 -10.66 -3.99
N GLY A 77 -10.05 -10.68 -2.74
CA GLY A 77 -11.26 -11.39 -2.31
C GLY A 77 -12.56 -10.78 -2.84
N SER A 78 -12.63 -9.46 -3.04
CA SER A 78 -13.76 -8.79 -3.69
C SER A 78 -13.80 -8.99 -5.20
N GLY A 79 -12.77 -9.64 -5.77
CA GLY A 79 -12.65 -9.88 -7.21
C GLY A 79 -12.01 -8.72 -7.98
N ALA A 80 -11.30 -7.81 -7.29
CA ALA A 80 -10.50 -6.82 -7.99
C ALA A 80 -9.40 -7.49 -8.84
N PRO A 81 -9.06 -6.93 -10.02
CA PRO A 81 -8.02 -7.49 -10.86
C PRO A 81 -6.68 -7.46 -10.15
N ALA A 82 -5.99 -8.61 -10.15
CA ALA A 82 -4.68 -8.73 -9.53
C ALA A 82 -3.67 -7.70 -10.09
N GLY A 83 -3.78 -7.34 -11.37
CA GLY A 83 -2.94 -6.31 -11.98
C GLY A 83 -3.10 -4.92 -11.33
N GLU A 84 -4.32 -4.51 -11.00
CA GLU A 84 -4.57 -3.20 -10.35
C GLU A 84 -4.05 -3.18 -8.90
N VAL A 85 -4.17 -4.31 -8.20
CA VAL A 85 -3.57 -4.49 -6.87
C VAL A 85 -2.04 -4.44 -6.96
N GLU A 86 -1.44 -5.08 -7.97
CA GLU A 86 0.01 -5.06 -8.21
C GLU A 86 0.51 -3.65 -8.55
N ASP A 87 -0.23 -2.88 -9.34
CA ASP A 87 0.12 -1.49 -9.68
C ASP A 87 0.17 -0.60 -8.42
N ILE A 88 -0.81 -0.73 -7.51
CA ILE A 88 -0.81 0.00 -6.23
C ILE A 88 0.41 -0.38 -5.39
N LEU A 89 0.77 -1.66 -5.34
CA LEU A 89 1.93 -2.14 -4.60
C LEU A 89 3.25 -1.71 -5.24
N ALA A 90 3.33 -1.64 -6.57
CA ALA A 90 4.49 -1.16 -7.31
C ALA A 90 4.71 0.35 -7.10
N ASP A 91 3.64 1.14 -7.14
CA ASP A 91 3.63 2.56 -6.79
C ASP A 91 4.16 2.77 -5.37
N LEU A 92 3.65 1.98 -4.42
CA LEU A 92 4.10 2.03 -3.03
C LEU A 92 5.57 1.64 -2.91
N ALA A 93 6.01 0.55 -3.56
CA ALA A 93 7.42 0.13 -3.54
C ALA A 93 8.35 1.23 -4.07
N THR A 94 7.93 1.92 -5.14
CA THR A 94 8.64 3.05 -5.71
C THR A 94 8.69 4.23 -4.75
N ALA A 95 7.58 4.59 -4.11
CA ALA A 95 7.54 5.66 -3.11
C ALA A 95 8.45 5.36 -1.90
N LEU A 96 8.50 4.09 -1.49
CA LEU A 96 9.28 3.62 -0.34
C LEU A 96 10.79 3.51 -0.63
N GLY A 97 11.18 3.22 -1.88
CA GLY A 97 12.57 3.12 -2.35
C GLY A 97 13.14 4.38 -3.04
N GLY A 98 12.26 5.29 -3.48
CA GLY A 98 12.58 6.43 -4.34
C GLY A 98 12.82 7.77 -3.62
N ALA A 99 12.67 7.83 -2.29
CA ALA A 99 12.92 9.04 -1.49
C ALA A 99 14.41 9.46 -1.39
N GLN A 100 15.24 9.07 -2.37
CA GLN A 100 16.59 9.56 -2.58
C GLN A 100 16.63 10.74 -3.57
N ASN A 101 15.52 11.07 -4.25
CA ASN A 101 15.52 12.05 -5.34
C ASN A 101 14.43 13.14 -5.22
N ARG A 102 14.29 13.79 -4.05
CA ARG A 102 13.48 15.01 -3.89
C ARG A 102 14.30 16.28 -3.61
N SER A 103 15.59 16.27 -3.94
CA SER A 103 16.49 17.43 -3.89
C SER A 103 16.94 17.89 -5.29
N ARG A 104 15.99 18.30 -6.13
CA ARG A 104 16.15 19.16 -7.33
C ARG A 104 14.73 19.53 -7.78
N GLY A 105 14.23 20.75 -7.74
CA GLY A 105 14.72 22.04 -7.27
C GLY A 105 13.54 22.99 -7.48
N HIS A 106 13.08 23.62 -6.41
CA HIS A 106 12.21 24.79 -6.46
C HIS A 106 13.10 26.03 -6.62
N SER A 107 13.07 26.69 -7.78
CA SER A 107 13.56 28.04 -8.11
C SER A 107 13.69 28.12 -9.64
N GLY A 108 13.14 29.08 -10.38
CA GLY A 108 12.42 30.29 -10.06
C GLY A 108 12.37 31.13 -11.34
N ARG A 109 11.29 31.92 -11.47
CA ARG A 109 11.00 32.95 -12.48
C ARG A 109 10.77 32.52 -13.92
#